data_AF-A0A969L303-F1
#
_entry.id   AF-A0A969L303-F1
#
_cell.length_a   1.000
_cell.length_b   1.000
_cell.length_c   1.000
_cell.angle_alpha   90.00
_cell.angle_beta   90.00
_cell.angle_gamma   90.00
#
_symmetry.space_group_name_H-M   'P 1'
#
loop_
_entity.id
_entity.type
_entity.pdbx_description
1 polymer ?
#
loop_
_entity_poly.entity_id
_entity_poly.type
_entity_poly.pdbx_seq_one_letter_code
_entity_poly.pdbx_strand_id
1 'polypeptide(L)'
;MPDEDLAATQPGLRSIRAEHEPETLPASGPRPAQIGWQIAGLTDTGLRRELNEDSMLMWENDMPCGLYVVADGMGGHDAGEVASRLTINAIQQHFTNHPPTDTAISDEWLSAAVTTANETVLAEQATGPKKEKWGQPW
;
A
#
# COMPACT_ATOMS: atom_id res chain seq x y z
N MET A 1 52.02 36.68 -28.95
CA MET A 1 50.97 35.65 -29.05
C MET A 1 51.61 34.32 -28.65
N PRO A 2 51.38 33.85 -27.41
CA PRO A 2 51.52 32.45 -26.98
C PRO A 2 50.13 31.78 -26.97
N ASP A 3 49.88 30.49 -26.85
CA ASP A 3 50.65 29.24 -26.79
C ASP A 3 49.68 28.12 -27.21
N GLU A 4 50.23 27.00 -27.67
CA GLU A 4 49.52 25.72 -27.90
C GLU A 4 48.95 25.15 -26.60
N ASP A 5 47.77 24.52 -26.61
CA ASP A 5 47.65 23.16 -26.05
C ASP A 5 46.40 22.41 -26.54
N LEU A 6 46.61 21.11 -26.73
CA LEU A 6 45.71 20.08 -27.21
C LEU A 6 44.77 19.59 -26.10
N ALA A 7 43.48 19.45 -26.38
CA ALA A 7 42.66 18.44 -25.72
C ALA A 7 41.48 18.03 -26.61
N ALA A 8 41.58 16.81 -27.13
CA ALA A 8 40.52 16.12 -27.85
C ALA A 8 39.44 15.56 -26.91
N THR A 9 38.24 15.37 -27.46
CA THR A 9 37.18 14.40 -27.02
C THR A 9 36.39 14.86 -25.77
N GLN A 10 35.06 15.00 -25.78
CA GLN A 10 34.08 13.94 -26.08
C GLN A 10 32.80 14.46 -26.76
N PRO A 11 32.16 13.67 -27.64
CA PRO A 11 30.82 13.93 -28.13
C PRO A 11 29.76 13.45 -27.13
N GLY A 12 28.68 14.23 -26.98
CA GLY A 12 27.37 13.61 -26.73
C GLY A 12 26.66 13.81 -25.39
N LEU A 13 26.91 14.88 -24.62
CA LEU A 13 26.01 15.24 -23.53
C LEU A 13 25.20 16.50 -23.89
N ARG A 14 24.02 16.31 -24.51
CA ARG A 14 23.02 17.37 -24.63
C ARG A 14 22.24 17.42 -23.32
N SER A 15 22.30 18.57 -22.65
CA SER A 15 21.44 18.85 -21.50
C SER A 15 19.97 18.74 -21.91
N ILE A 16 19.21 17.91 -21.20
CA ILE A 16 17.77 17.80 -21.41
C ILE A 16 17.15 18.99 -20.68
N ARG A 17 16.86 20.08 -21.40
CA ARG A 17 15.99 21.14 -20.88
C ARG A 17 14.55 20.64 -20.92
N ALA A 18 13.89 20.65 -19.78
CA ALA A 18 12.45 20.40 -19.66
C ALA A 18 11.69 21.63 -20.18
N GLU A 19 11.53 21.71 -21.49
CA GLU A 19 10.62 22.66 -22.15
C GLU A 19 9.87 21.88 -23.24
N HIS A 20 8.86 21.14 -22.82
CA HIS A 20 7.77 20.72 -23.68
C HIS A 20 6.48 21.19 -23.01
N GLU A 21 5.87 22.22 -23.58
CA GLU A 21 4.43 22.45 -23.40
C GLU A 21 3.70 21.16 -23.80
N PRO A 22 2.62 20.77 -23.10
CA PRO A 22 1.91 19.54 -23.41
C PRO A 22 1.34 19.64 -24.83
N GLU A 23 1.95 18.90 -25.75
CA GLU A 23 1.48 18.72 -27.10
C GLU A 23 0.04 18.20 -27.04
N THR A 24 -0.93 19.00 -27.48
CA THR A 24 -2.34 18.62 -27.46
C THR A 24 -2.52 17.38 -28.33
N LEU A 25 -2.72 16.23 -27.69
CA LEU A 25 -2.93 14.96 -28.39
C LEU A 25 -4.13 15.09 -29.35
N PRO A 26 -4.02 14.62 -30.61
CA PRO A 26 -5.12 14.68 -31.56
C PRO A 26 -6.31 13.84 -31.05
N ALA A 27 -7.51 14.45 -31.06
CA ALA A 27 -8.75 13.90 -30.51
C ALA A 27 -9.28 12.60 -31.17
N SER A 28 -8.51 11.94 -32.04
CA SER A 28 -8.97 10.79 -32.85
C SER A 28 -7.99 9.63 -32.99
N GLY A 29 -6.90 9.59 -32.22
CA GLY A 29 -6.07 8.38 -32.12
C GLY A 29 -6.84 7.25 -31.42
N PRO A 30 -6.53 5.96 -31.68
CA PRO A 30 -7.07 4.87 -30.88
C PRO A 30 -6.75 5.17 -29.41
N ARG A 31 -7.81 5.34 -28.60
CA ARG A 31 -7.65 5.46 -27.15
C ARG A 31 -6.76 4.30 -26.70
N PRO A 32 -5.67 4.54 -25.94
CA PRO A 32 -4.88 3.43 -25.42
C PRO A 32 -5.85 2.44 -24.77
N ALA A 33 -5.71 1.16 -25.11
CA ALA A 33 -6.57 0.11 -24.59
C ALA A 33 -6.66 0.27 -23.08
N GLN A 34 -7.89 0.33 -22.54
CA GLN A 34 -8.10 0.39 -21.10
C GLN A 34 -7.31 -0.77 -20.48
N ILE A 35 -6.40 -0.45 -19.55
CA ILE A 35 -5.66 -1.46 -18.80
C ILE A 35 -6.67 -2.15 -17.89
N GLY A 36 -7.02 -3.39 -18.22
CA GLY A 36 -7.78 -4.26 -17.35
C GLY A 36 -6.85 -4.89 -16.32
N TRP A 37 -7.26 -4.90 -15.06
CA TRP A 37 -6.56 -5.58 -13.98
C TRP A 37 -7.23 -6.94 -13.71
N GLN A 38 -6.44 -7.95 -13.40
CA GLN A 38 -6.91 -9.19 -12.82
C GLN A 38 -6.28 -9.31 -11.43
N ILE A 39 -7.11 -9.51 -10.41
CA ILE A 39 -6.66 -9.60 -9.03
C ILE A 39 -6.89 -11.01 -8.52
N ALA A 40 -5.94 -11.53 -7.74
CA ALA A 40 -6.03 -12.82 -7.08
C ALA A 40 -5.30 -12.75 -5.73
N GLY A 41 -5.75 -13.53 -4.75
CA GLY A 41 -5.16 -13.62 -3.42
C GLY A 41 -4.96 -15.07 -3.01
N LEU A 42 -3.84 -15.36 -2.37
CA LEU A 42 -3.50 -16.67 -1.80
C LEU A 42 -2.65 -16.46 -0.55
N THR A 43 -2.99 -17.17 0.53
CA THR A 43 -2.20 -17.21 1.76
C THR A 43 -1.94 -18.65 2.17
N ASP A 44 -0.82 -18.89 2.85
CA ASP A 44 -0.39 -20.20 3.32
C ASP A 44 0.35 -20.04 4.65
N THR A 45 0.08 -20.92 5.62
CA THR A 45 0.75 -20.89 6.93
C THR A 45 2.26 -21.16 6.83
N GLY A 46 2.68 -21.86 5.77
CA GLY A 46 4.02 -22.39 5.61
C GLY A 46 4.27 -23.64 6.45
N LEU A 47 5.49 -24.17 6.36
CA LEU A 47 5.87 -25.46 6.96
C LEU A 47 6.32 -25.38 8.42
N ARG A 48 6.45 -24.17 8.98
CA ARG A 48 7.15 -23.92 10.25
C ARG A 48 6.29 -23.29 11.34
N ARG A 49 5.15 -22.71 10.98
CA ARG A 49 4.23 -22.07 11.92
C ARG A 49 3.01 -22.98 12.14
N GLU A 50 2.45 -22.93 13.34
CA GLU A 50 1.21 -23.64 13.67
C GLU A 50 -0.02 -22.85 13.20
N LEU A 51 0.10 -21.53 13.12
CA LEU A 51 -0.98 -20.60 12.82
C LEU A 51 -0.54 -19.60 11.75
N ASN A 52 -1.46 -19.27 10.84
CA ASN A 52 -1.25 -18.22 9.87
C ASN A 52 -1.67 -16.88 10.49
N GLU A 53 -0.72 -15.95 10.59
CA GLU A 53 -0.95 -14.61 11.13
C GLU A 53 -1.19 -13.58 10.01
N ASP A 54 -1.17 -14.01 8.74
CA ASP A 54 -1.52 -13.18 7.60
C ASP A 54 -3.03 -13.12 7.41
N SER A 55 -3.54 -11.95 7.05
CA SER A 55 -4.92 -11.74 6.62
C SER A 55 -4.96 -10.91 5.34
N MET A 56 -5.93 -11.19 4.47
CA MET A 56 -6.14 -10.43 3.24
C MET A 56 -7.61 -10.18 2.96
N LEU A 57 -7.88 -9.09 2.24
CA LEU A 57 -9.19 -8.72 1.73
C LEU A 57 -9.06 -8.26 0.29
N MET A 58 -9.95 -8.78 -0.55
CA MET A 58 -10.19 -8.28 -1.89
C MET A 58 -11.67 -7.93 -1.97
N TRP A 59 -11.99 -6.65 -2.11
CA TRP A 59 -13.36 -6.19 -2.11
C TRP A 59 -13.63 -5.24 -3.28
N GLU A 60 -14.26 -5.80 -4.30
CA GLU A 60 -14.82 -5.06 -5.42
C GLU A 60 -16.33 -4.90 -5.19
N ASN A 61 -16.82 -3.67 -5.20
CA ASN A 61 -18.24 -3.32 -5.06
C ASN A 61 -18.57 -2.18 -6.04
N ASP A 62 -19.80 -1.66 -6.00
CA ASP A 62 -20.27 -0.57 -6.90
C ASP A 62 -19.63 0.81 -6.62
N MET A 63 -18.47 0.85 -5.95
CA MET A 63 -17.74 2.06 -5.62
C MET A 63 -16.75 2.45 -6.74
N PRO A 64 -16.27 3.71 -6.76
CA PRO A 64 -15.32 4.18 -7.77
C PRO A 64 -13.98 3.42 -7.79
N CYS A 65 -13.61 2.76 -6.69
CA CYS A 65 -12.41 1.92 -6.60
C CYS A 65 -12.68 0.66 -5.77
N GLY A 66 -11.93 -0.42 -6.06
CA GLY A 66 -11.88 -1.60 -5.20
C GLY A 66 -10.96 -1.39 -3.99
N LEU A 67 -11.20 -2.14 -2.91
CA LEU A 67 -10.37 -2.17 -1.72
C LEU A 67 -9.59 -3.49 -1.66
N TYR A 68 -8.27 -3.40 -1.60
CA TYR A 68 -7.37 -4.55 -1.45
C TYR A 68 -6.45 -4.31 -0.27
N VAL A 69 -6.41 -5.24 0.67
CA VAL A 69 -5.65 -5.09 1.91
C VAL A 69 -4.95 -6.39 2.24
N VAL A 70 -3.70 -6.28 2.69
CA VAL A 70 -2.93 -7.39 3.29
C VAL A 70 -2.40 -6.90 4.63
N ALA A 71 -2.49 -7.74 5.65
CA ALA A 71 -1.98 -7.48 6.98
C ALA A 71 -1.19 -8.71 7.47
N ASP A 72 0.05 -8.49 7.91
CA ASP A 72 0.91 -9.50 8.54
C ASP A 72 0.92 -9.23 10.05
N GLY A 73 0.39 -10.18 10.82
CA GLY A 73 0.41 -10.13 12.28
C GLY A 73 1.81 -10.44 12.80
N MET A 74 2.39 -9.53 13.59
CA MET A 74 3.73 -9.73 14.14
C MET A 74 3.81 -10.99 15.02
N GLY A 75 4.45 -12.05 14.50
CA GLY A 75 4.65 -13.30 15.22
C GLY A 75 5.59 -13.17 16.42
N GLY A 76 5.33 -13.99 17.44
CA GLY A 76 6.06 -13.98 18.72
C GLY A 76 5.38 -13.16 19.83
N HIS A 77 4.36 -12.37 19.50
CA HIS A 77 3.41 -11.80 20.45
C HIS A 77 2.15 -12.68 20.52
N ASP A 78 1.46 -12.70 21.68
CA ASP A 78 0.18 -13.38 21.77
C ASP A 78 -0.83 -12.69 20.81
N ALA A 79 -1.47 -13.47 19.92
CA ALA A 79 -2.61 -13.10 19.07
C ALA A 79 -2.34 -12.29 17.77
N GLY A 80 -1.24 -12.57 17.04
CA GLY A 80 -0.95 -11.93 15.74
C GLY A 80 -2.03 -12.14 14.68
N GLU A 81 -2.65 -13.32 14.65
CA GLU A 81 -3.82 -13.66 13.83
C GLU A 81 -5.06 -12.81 14.13
N VAL A 82 -5.24 -12.41 15.39
CA VAL A 82 -6.35 -11.55 15.79
C VAL A 82 -6.06 -10.13 15.34
N ALA A 83 -4.82 -9.66 15.55
CA ALA A 83 -4.39 -8.33 15.14
C ALA A 83 -4.56 -8.13 13.62
N SER A 84 -4.05 -9.04 12.79
CA SER A 84 -4.15 -8.90 11.32
C SER A 84 -5.60 -8.93 10.83
N ARG A 85 -6.45 -9.79 11.41
CA ARG A 85 -7.89 -9.83 11.11
C ARG A 85 -8.61 -8.55 11.50
N LEU A 86 -8.29 -8.00 12.68
CA LEU A 86 -8.89 -6.74 13.14
C LEU A 86 -8.47 -5.56 12.26
N THR A 87 -7.21 -5.52 11.82
CA THR A 87 -6.74 -4.50 10.88
C THR A 87 -7.57 -4.52 9.59
N ILE A 88 -7.74 -5.70 8.97
CA ILE A 88 -8.56 -5.85 7.76
C ILE A 88 -10.00 -5.37 8.00
N ASN A 89 -10.63 -5.85 9.08
CA ASN A 89 -12.02 -5.51 9.39
C ASN A 89 -12.20 -4.00 9.64
N ALA A 90 -11.28 -3.38 10.37
CA ALA A 90 -11.34 -1.96 10.68
C ALA A 90 -11.18 -1.09 9.41
N ILE A 91 -10.26 -1.47 8.52
CA ILE A 91 -10.09 -0.78 7.22
C ILE A 91 -11.35 -0.95 6.36
N GLN A 92 -11.91 -2.16 6.29
CA GLN A 92 -13.15 -2.41 5.56
C GLN A 92 -14.33 -1.58 6.09
N GLN A 93 -14.47 -1.51 7.42
CA GLN A 93 -15.49 -0.69 8.07
C GLN A 93 -15.28 0.80 7.81
N HIS A 94 -14.04 1.29 7.90
CA HIS A 94 -13.71 2.67 7.55
C HIS A 94 -14.09 2.97 6.09
N PHE A 95 -13.78 2.05 5.17
CA PHE A 95 -14.17 2.16 3.76
C PHE A 95 -15.67 2.21 3.55
N THR A 96 -16.42 1.39 4.29
CA THR A 96 -17.89 1.36 4.21
C THR A 96 -18.52 2.65 4.76
N ASN A 97 -17.98 3.17 5.85
CA ASN A 97 -18.52 4.35 6.54
C ASN A 97 -18.10 5.66 5.87
N HIS A 98 -16.96 5.66 5.19
CA HIS A 98 -16.39 6.81 4.50
C HIS A 98 -16.09 6.44 3.05
N PRO A 99 -17.12 6.11 2.26
CA PRO A 99 -16.95 5.67 0.88
C PRO A 99 -16.14 6.69 0.06
N PRO A 100 -15.08 6.27 -0.66
CA PRO A 100 -14.34 7.17 -1.53
C PRO A 100 -15.24 7.66 -2.69
N THR A 101 -15.08 8.93 -3.03
CA THR A 101 -15.88 9.60 -4.07
C THR A 101 -15.26 9.52 -5.46
N ASP A 102 -13.99 9.14 -5.55
CA ASP A 102 -13.22 9.02 -6.79
C ASP A 102 -12.25 7.83 -6.67
N THR A 103 -11.74 7.41 -7.81
CA THR A 103 -10.63 6.45 -7.97
C THR A 103 -9.35 6.89 -7.27
N ALA A 104 -9.12 8.21 -7.16
CA ALA A 104 -7.97 8.77 -6.46
C ALA A 104 -8.27 8.92 -4.96
N ILE A 105 -7.70 8.02 -4.15
CA ILE A 105 -7.74 8.10 -2.69
C ILE A 105 -6.73 9.15 -2.21
N SER A 106 -7.15 10.02 -1.28
CA SER A 106 -6.25 11.01 -0.68
C SER A 106 -5.40 10.38 0.44
N ASP A 107 -4.21 10.93 0.65
CA ASP A 107 -3.33 10.55 1.76
C ASP A 107 -4.03 10.69 3.13
N GLU A 108 -4.83 11.75 3.29
CA GLU A 108 -5.64 12.00 4.49
C GLU A 108 -6.62 10.84 4.77
N TRP A 109 -7.32 10.38 3.73
CA TRP A 109 -8.27 9.29 3.84
C TRP A 109 -7.56 7.98 4.21
N LEU A 110 -6.45 7.68 3.54
CA LEU A 110 -5.67 6.46 3.80
C LEU A 110 -5.08 6.48 5.22
N SER A 111 -4.55 7.62 5.64
CA SER A 111 -4.03 7.82 7.00
C SER A 111 -5.11 7.62 8.05
N ALA A 112 -6.32 8.15 7.82
CA ALA A 112 -7.45 7.97 8.73
C ALA A 112 -7.90 6.49 8.84
N ALA A 113 -7.93 5.76 7.72
CA ALA A 113 -8.25 4.34 7.70
C ALA A 113 -7.23 3.51 8.50
N VAL A 114 -5.93 3.76 8.29
CA VAL A 114 -4.84 3.09 9.02
C VAL A 114 -4.86 3.46 10.50
N THR A 115 -5.11 4.73 10.84
CA THR A 115 -5.23 5.20 12.23
C THR A 115 -6.39 4.50 12.94
N THR A 116 -7.55 4.42 12.30
CA THR A 116 -8.73 3.69 12.82
C THR A 116 -8.39 2.22 13.10
N ALA A 117 -7.67 1.57 12.17
CA ALA A 117 -7.25 0.19 12.33
C ALA A 117 -6.28 0.00 13.50
N ASN A 118 -5.30 0.89 13.65
CA ASN A 118 -4.36 0.89 14.76
C ASN A 118 -5.07 1.08 16.11
N GLU A 119 -5.98 2.05 16.21
CA GLU A 119 -6.80 2.27 17.41
C GLU A 119 -7.63 1.04 17.78
N THR A 120 -8.22 0.37 16.79
CA THR A 120 -9.01 -0.85 16.99
C THR A 120 -8.17 -1.98 17.55
N VAL A 121 -6.97 -2.22 16.99
CA VAL A 121 -6.05 -3.26 17.47
C VAL A 121 -5.56 -2.95 18.88
N LEU A 122 -5.21 -1.69 19.17
CA LEU A 122 -4.78 -1.26 20.51
C LEU A 122 -5.90 -1.40 21.56
N ALA A 123 -7.15 -1.09 21.18
CA ALA A 123 -8.30 -1.26 22.06
C ALA A 123 -8.58 -2.74 22.38
N GLU A 124 -8.47 -3.63 21.38
CA GLU A 124 -8.57 -5.07 21.62
C GLU A 124 -7.45 -5.55 22.56
N GLN A 125 -6.21 -5.13 22.32
CA GLN A 125 -5.07 -5.49 23.18
C GLN A 125 -5.30 -5.08 24.65
N ALA A 126 -5.94 -3.93 24.89
CA ALA A 126 -6.24 -3.45 26.24
C ALA A 126 -7.34 -4.24 26.96
N THR A 127 -8.22 -4.93 26.23
CA THR A 127 -9.39 -5.66 26.77
C THR A 127 -9.21 -7.18 26.76
N GLY A 128 -8.26 -7.69 25.98
CA GLY A 128 -7.91 -9.10 25.96
C GLY A 128 -7.36 -9.60 27.31
N PRO A 129 -7.43 -10.92 27.59
CA PRO A 129 -6.83 -11.49 28.77
C PRO A 129 -5.32 -11.19 28.79
N LYS A 130 -4.85 -10.46 29.81
CA LYS A 130 -3.41 -10.35 30.10
C LYS A 130 -2.87 -11.74 30.41
N LYS A 131 -2.23 -12.39 29.44
CA LYS A 131 -1.54 -13.64 29.70
C LYS A 131 -0.19 -13.32 30.34
N GLU A 132 0.02 -13.82 31.55
CA GLU A 132 1.35 -13.90 32.16
C GLU A 132 2.22 -14.84 31.33
N LYS A 133 2.94 -14.30 30.35
CA LYS A 133 4.11 -14.97 29.78
C LYS A 133 5.34 -14.11 30.01
N TRP A 134 5.94 -14.39 31.16
CA TRP A 134 7.34 -14.29 31.55
C TRP A 134 8.13 -13.05 31.09
N GLY A 135 8.42 -12.20 32.08
CA GLY A 135 9.18 -10.96 31.93
C GLY A 135 10.61 -11.14 31.43
N GLN A 136 10.86 -10.62 30.24
CA GLN A 136 12.15 -10.02 29.88
C GLN A 136 11.88 -8.74 29.09
N PRO A 137 12.62 -7.64 29.35
CA PRO A 137 12.48 -6.38 28.65
C PRO A 137 13.14 -6.40 27.26
N TRP A 138 12.66 -5.50 26.40
CA TRP A 138 13.12 -5.19 25.04
C TRP A 138 14.61 -4.85 24.93
#